data_AF-A0AAN7VDX5-F1
#
_entry.id   AF-A0AAN7VDX5-F1
#
_cell.length_a   1.000
_cell.length_b   1.000
_cell.length_c   1.000
_cell.angle_alpha   90.00
_cell.angle_beta   90.00
_cell.angle_gamma   90.00
#
_symmetry.space_group_name_H-M   'P 1'
#
loop_
_entity.id
_entity.type
_entity.pdbx_description
1 polymer ?
#
loop_
_entity_poly.entity_id
_entity_poly.type
_entity_poly.pdbx_seq_one_letter_code
_entity_poly.pdbx_strand_id
1 'polypeptide(L)'
;MSENHLSFLRNVYLSADVYAICLQHALTTEKEEVMGLLIGEVDRENASSHITACIILHRSDKQPDRVEISPEQLCEATIYAEQLAQKLNRTMQVLGWYHSHPHITVWPSHVDLRTQSTYQTLDPLFVGLIFSVYASDSGSANNKVDLICFQARANDDNLHRREVPLTIKPSPLNNYNLKALTDLPNILMNEVLNVSNEINDSNDEFAKLHNNALKTLQLTEVASSVTLPMCDFLEMRLNSVTTRIKELELLKDTLKAQL
;
A
#
# COMPACT_ATOMS: atom_id res chain seq x y z
N MET A 1 7.11 19.56 -33.22
CA MET A 1 7.68 18.59 -32.27
C MET A 1 6.54 17.70 -31.84
N SER A 2 6.46 16.48 -32.38
CA SER A 2 5.37 15.56 -32.08
C SER A 2 5.52 15.03 -30.66
N GLU A 3 4.70 15.51 -29.73
CA GLU A 3 4.46 14.82 -28.47
C GLU A 3 3.93 13.43 -28.80
N ASN A 4 4.81 12.43 -28.74
CA ASN A 4 4.37 11.04 -28.67
C ASN A 4 3.61 10.90 -27.35
N HIS A 5 2.28 10.99 -27.40
CA HIS A 5 1.43 10.66 -26.26
C HIS A 5 1.71 9.20 -25.88
N LEU A 6 2.53 9.01 -24.86
CA LEU A 6 2.72 7.72 -24.22
C LEU A 6 1.41 7.36 -23.52
N SER A 7 0.70 6.42 -24.12
CA SER A 7 -0.57 5.91 -23.59
C SER A 7 -0.38 4.87 -22.49
N PHE A 8 0.83 4.30 -22.36
CA PHE A 8 1.07 3.13 -21.53
C PHE A 8 2.50 3.05 -21.00
N LEU A 9 2.65 2.51 -19.79
CA LEU A 9 3.95 2.24 -19.17
C LEU A 9 4.63 1.01 -19.79
N ARG A 10 5.95 1.04 -19.86
CA ARG A 10 6.81 -0.08 -20.25
C ARG A 10 7.30 -0.88 -19.05
N ASN A 11 7.67 -0.20 -17.96
CA ASN A 11 8.17 -0.84 -16.76
C ASN A 11 7.71 -0.08 -15.50
N VAL A 12 7.57 -0.80 -14.41
CA VAL A 12 7.39 -0.24 -13.07
C VAL A 12 8.50 -0.73 -12.16
N TYR A 13 9.13 0.22 -11.47
CA TYR A 13 10.13 -0.03 -10.44
C TYR A 13 9.50 0.27 -9.09
N LEU A 14 9.40 -0.74 -8.24
CA LEU A 14 8.86 -0.62 -6.89
C LEU A 14 10.00 -0.71 -5.89
N SER A 15 10.13 0.27 -4.99
CA SER A 15 11.13 0.17 -3.93
C SER A 15 10.78 -0.94 -2.94
N ALA A 16 11.77 -1.68 -2.47
CA ALA A 16 11.58 -2.83 -1.59
C ALA A 16 10.91 -2.46 -0.25
N ASP A 17 11.14 -1.25 0.26
CA ASP A 17 10.47 -0.72 1.44
C ASP A 17 8.98 -0.44 1.22
N VAL A 18 8.58 0.07 0.05
CA VAL A 18 7.15 0.22 -0.30
C VAL A 18 6.50 -1.15 -0.47
N TYR A 19 7.16 -2.08 -1.16
CA TYR A 19 6.66 -3.46 -1.28
C TYR A 19 6.38 -4.08 0.10
N ALA A 20 7.30 -3.92 1.05
CA ALA A 20 7.13 -4.44 2.41
C ALA A 20 5.93 -3.81 3.14
N ILE A 21 5.71 -2.50 2.99
CA ILE A 21 4.56 -1.81 3.60
C ILE A 21 3.25 -2.27 2.97
N CYS A 22 3.16 -2.30 1.64
CA CYS A 22 1.96 -2.77 0.94
C CYS A 22 1.63 -4.22 1.28
N LEU A 23 2.64 -5.10 1.36
CA LEU A 23 2.44 -6.49 1.73
C LEU A 23 2.01 -6.63 3.19
N GLN A 24 2.64 -5.90 4.12
CA GLN A 24 2.22 -5.92 5.52
C GLN A 24 0.79 -5.41 5.69
N HIS A 25 0.41 -4.37 4.94
CA HIS A 25 -0.96 -3.88 4.92
C HIS A 25 -1.92 -4.95 4.37
N ALA A 26 -1.56 -5.62 3.27
CA ALA A 26 -2.38 -6.71 2.71
C ALA A 26 -2.57 -7.88 3.69
N LEU A 27 -1.60 -8.10 4.60
CA LEU A 27 -1.63 -9.15 5.62
C LEU A 27 -2.26 -8.72 6.96
N THR A 28 -2.89 -7.55 7.07
CA THR A 28 -3.59 -7.16 8.31
C THR A 28 -4.96 -7.82 8.45
N THR A 29 -5.59 -8.19 7.33
CA THR A 29 -6.92 -8.79 7.32
C THR A 29 -7.05 -9.78 6.17
N GLU A 30 -7.70 -10.91 6.46
CA GLU A 30 -8.11 -11.90 5.46
C GLU A 30 -9.59 -11.77 5.09
N LYS A 31 -10.33 -10.89 5.79
CA LYS A 31 -11.80 -10.77 5.68
C LYS A 31 -12.24 -9.71 4.67
N GLU A 32 -11.41 -8.69 4.47
CA GLU A 32 -11.74 -7.51 3.68
C GLU A 32 -10.53 -7.14 2.80
N GLU A 33 -10.79 -6.59 1.61
CA GLU A 33 -9.72 -6.02 0.77
C GLU A 33 -9.24 -4.69 1.37
N VAL A 34 -7.93 -4.51 1.41
CA VAL A 34 -7.30 -3.24 1.81
C VAL A 34 -6.82 -2.47 0.60
N MET A 35 -6.59 -1.16 0.74
CA MET A 35 -6.18 -0.32 -0.38
C MET A 35 -5.23 0.81 0.01
N GLY A 36 -4.52 1.35 -0.96
CA GLY A 36 -3.71 2.54 -0.78
C GLY A 36 -3.21 3.15 -2.09
N LEU A 37 -2.51 4.27 -1.96
CA LEU A 37 -1.97 5.04 -3.07
C LEU A 37 -0.45 4.90 -3.14
N LEU A 38 0.07 4.97 -4.37
CA LEU A 38 1.49 4.82 -4.70
C LEU A 38 2.03 6.15 -5.18
N ILE A 39 3.18 6.56 -4.65
CA ILE A 39 3.79 7.87 -4.91
C ILE A 39 5.21 7.69 -5.41
N GLY A 40 5.59 8.50 -6.39
CA GLY A 40 6.93 8.49 -6.94
C GLY A 40 7.10 9.44 -8.11
N GLU A 41 8.05 9.08 -8.97
CA GLU A 41 8.39 9.83 -10.17
C GLU A 41 8.14 9.00 -11.44
N VAL A 42 7.79 9.68 -12.53
CA VAL A 42 7.58 9.06 -13.84
C VAL A 42 8.66 9.56 -14.79
N ASP A 43 9.41 8.62 -15.34
CA ASP A 43 10.28 8.84 -16.47
C ASP A 43 9.43 8.72 -17.75
N ARG A 44 9.04 9.88 -18.30
CA ARG A 44 8.26 9.95 -19.53
C ARG A 44 9.08 9.60 -20.76
N GLU A 45 10.41 9.68 -20.74
CA GLU A 45 11.21 9.31 -21.92
C GLU A 45 11.26 7.79 -22.07
N ASN A 46 11.45 7.08 -20.95
CA ASN A 46 11.49 5.62 -20.91
C ASN A 46 10.13 4.96 -20.63
N ALA A 47 9.07 5.77 -20.47
CA ALA A 47 7.73 5.32 -20.08
C ALA A 47 7.78 4.39 -18.85
N SER A 48 8.53 4.80 -17.82
CA SER A 48 8.78 3.99 -16.63
C SER A 48 8.36 4.72 -15.37
N SER A 49 7.73 4.00 -14.43
CA SER A 49 7.31 4.56 -13.15
C SER A 49 8.23 4.08 -12.03
N HIS A 50 8.68 4.99 -11.18
CA HIS A 50 9.55 4.72 -10.04
C HIS A 50 8.79 5.02 -8.75
N ILE A 51 8.18 3.98 -8.18
CA ILE A 51 7.40 4.06 -6.95
C ILE A 51 8.36 3.97 -5.77
N THR A 52 8.35 4.99 -4.92
CA THR A 52 9.28 5.10 -3.78
C THR A 52 8.59 5.43 -2.47
N ALA A 53 7.32 5.84 -2.48
CA ALA A 53 6.50 6.03 -1.30
C ALA A 53 5.09 5.49 -1.50
N CYS A 54 4.35 5.30 -0.41
CA CYS A 54 2.94 4.91 -0.44
C CYS A 54 2.14 5.56 0.70
N ILE A 55 0.83 5.63 0.52
CA ILE A 55 -0.13 6.03 1.54
C ILE A 55 -1.12 4.88 1.74
N ILE A 56 -1.34 4.51 2.98
CA ILE A 56 -2.36 3.55 3.39
C ILE A 56 -3.68 4.33 3.52
N LEU A 57 -4.74 3.85 2.85
CA LEU A 57 -6.05 4.46 2.92
C LEU A 57 -6.98 3.61 3.79
N HIS A 58 -7.93 4.25 4.46
CA HIS A 58 -9.05 3.56 5.09
C HIS A 58 -10.18 3.39 4.06
N ARG A 59 -10.90 2.26 4.13
CA ARG A 59 -12.09 2.05 3.31
C ARG A 59 -13.31 2.62 4.02
N SER A 60 -13.94 3.60 3.39
CA SER A 60 -15.25 4.12 3.82
C SER A 60 -16.40 3.21 3.35
N ASP A 61 -16.24 2.52 2.20
CA ASP A 61 -17.21 1.56 1.65
C ASP A 61 -16.62 0.15 1.71
N LYS A 62 -17.32 -0.78 2.37
CA LYS A 62 -16.90 -2.18 2.63
C LYS A 62 -17.58 -3.21 1.72
N GLN A 63 -18.28 -2.76 0.66
CA GLN A 63 -18.90 -3.70 -0.27
C GLN A 63 -17.85 -4.59 -0.97
N PRO A 64 -18.14 -5.89 -1.21
CA PRO A 64 -17.28 -6.77 -1.99
C PRO A 64 -17.02 -6.19 -3.39
N ASP A 65 -15.80 -6.34 -3.90
CA ASP A 65 -15.37 -5.95 -5.26
C ASP A 65 -15.45 -4.44 -5.58
N ARG A 66 -15.73 -3.56 -4.60
CA ARG A 66 -15.82 -2.11 -4.82
C ARG A 66 -14.74 -1.33 -4.06
N VAL A 67 -13.61 -1.13 -4.73
CA VAL A 67 -12.52 -0.27 -4.25
C VAL A 67 -12.58 1.07 -4.98
N GLU A 68 -13.07 2.11 -4.28
CA GLU A 68 -13.10 3.48 -4.79
C GLU A 68 -12.31 4.39 -3.85
N ILE A 69 -11.41 5.20 -4.41
CA ILE A 69 -10.69 6.23 -3.65
C ILE A 69 -11.53 7.50 -3.67
N SER A 70 -11.81 8.08 -2.50
CA SER A 70 -12.58 9.32 -2.44
C SER A 70 -11.78 10.50 -3.03
N PRO A 71 -12.44 11.51 -3.63
CA PRO A 71 -11.75 12.71 -4.12
C PRO A 71 -10.94 13.42 -3.03
N GLU A 72 -11.41 13.39 -1.78
CA GLU A 72 -10.72 13.96 -0.62
C GLU A 72 -9.41 13.20 -0.35
N GLN A 73 -9.44 11.86 -0.35
CA GLN A 73 -8.26 11.03 -0.17
C GLN A 73 -7.22 11.24 -1.29
N LEU A 74 -7.66 11.40 -2.55
CA LEU A 74 -6.76 11.75 -3.67
C LEU A 74 -6.13 13.14 -3.48
N CYS A 75 -6.90 14.10 -2.99
CA CYS A 75 -6.41 15.45 -2.71
C CYS A 75 -5.35 15.43 -1.60
N GLU A 76 -5.64 14.76 -0.48
CA GLU A 76 -4.68 14.58 0.63
C GLU A 76 -3.39 13.91 0.18
N ALA A 77 -3.51 12.86 -0.65
CA ALA A 77 -2.35 12.18 -1.21
C ALA A 77 -1.51 13.06 -2.14
N THR A 78 -2.17 13.92 -2.92
CA THR A 78 -1.49 14.88 -3.79
C THR A 78 -0.74 15.92 -2.97
N ILE A 79 -1.36 16.47 -1.92
CA ILE A 79 -0.69 17.40 -0.98
C ILE A 79 0.51 16.74 -0.32
N TYR A 80 0.37 15.49 0.12
CA TYR A 80 1.48 14.75 0.71
C TYR A 80 2.61 14.50 -0.29
N ALA A 81 2.28 14.18 -1.55
CA ALA A 81 3.27 14.04 -2.61
C ALA A 81 4.04 15.35 -2.86
N GLU A 82 3.36 16.50 -2.88
CA GLU A 82 4.00 17.83 -3.00
C GLU A 82 4.94 18.13 -1.83
N GLN A 83 4.54 17.80 -0.59
CA GLN A 83 5.39 17.95 0.59
C GLN A 83 6.64 17.06 0.50
N LEU A 84 6.49 15.82 0.01
CA LEU A 84 7.62 14.92 -0.24
C LEU A 84 8.51 15.46 -1.36
N ALA A 85 7.95 16.02 -2.42
CA ALA A 85 8.69 16.60 -3.53
C ALA A 85 9.62 17.72 -3.04
N GLN A 86 9.09 18.63 -2.22
CA GLN A 86 9.84 19.72 -1.61
C GLN A 86 10.94 19.21 -0.67
N LYS A 87 10.62 18.23 0.17
CA LYS A 87 11.56 17.68 1.16
C LYS A 87 12.72 16.90 0.52
N LEU A 88 12.44 16.16 -0.56
CA LEU A 88 13.42 15.32 -1.25
C LEU A 88 14.11 16.03 -2.42
N ASN A 89 13.68 17.26 -2.73
CA ASN A 89 14.14 18.05 -3.88
C ASN A 89 14.10 17.26 -5.20
N ARG A 90 12.99 16.55 -5.43
CA ARG A 90 12.70 15.79 -6.66
C ARG A 90 11.21 15.79 -6.94
N THR A 91 10.81 15.50 -8.18
CA THR A 91 9.39 15.40 -8.54
C THR A 91 8.75 14.20 -7.85
N MET A 92 7.65 14.42 -7.14
CA MET A 92 6.85 13.36 -6.54
C MET A 92 5.39 13.61 -6.86
N GLN A 93 4.69 12.60 -7.35
CA GLN A 93 3.26 12.67 -7.65
C GLN A 93 2.61 11.29 -7.39
N VAL A 94 1.28 11.26 -7.31
CA VAL A 94 0.52 10.00 -7.20
C VAL A 94 0.60 9.27 -8.54
N LEU A 95 1.16 8.05 -8.53
CA LEU A 95 1.42 7.26 -9.75
C LEU A 95 0.44 6.12 -9.96
N GLY A 96 -0.25 5.74 -8.90
CA GLY A 96 -1.02 4.52 -8.92
C GLY A 96 -1.68 4.22 -7.60
N TRP A 97 -2.24 3.02 -7.54
CA TRP A 97 -2.95 2.50 -6.39
C TRP A 97 -2.63 1.02 -6.23
N TYR A 98 -2.84 0.50 -5.03
CA TYR A 98 -2.78 -0.92 -4.76
C TYR A 98 -3.98 -1.36 -3.94
N HIS A 99 -4.35 -2.63 -4.08
CA HIS A 99 -5.28 -3.29 -3.18
C HIS A 99 -4.91 -4.76 -2.95
N SER A 100 -5.56 -5.40 -1.97
CA SER A 100 -5.37 -6.81 -1.66
C SER A 100 -6.54 -7.67 -2.15
N HIS A 101 -6.22 -8.92 -2.48
CA HIS A 101 -7.14 -9.98 -2.88
C HIS A 101 -6.96 -11.17 -1.90
N PRO A 102 -7.62 -11.15 -0.73
CA PRO A 102 -7.52 -12.25 0.23
C PRO A 102 -8.26 -13.49 -0.30
N HIS A 103 -7.61 -14.65 -0.25
CA HIS A 103 -8.16 -15.96 -0.69
C HIS A 103 -8.63 -16.05 -2.15
N ILE A 104 -8.37 -15.03 -2.97
CA ILE A 104 -8.73 -14.98 -4.39
C ILE A 104 -7.50 -14.74 -5.26
N THR A 105 -7.64 -14.97 -6.56
CA THR A 105 -6.51 -14.88 -7.50
C THR A 105 -6.00 -13.44 -7.64
N VAL A 106 -4.73 -13.27 -7.99
CA VAL A 106 -4.11 -11.95 -8.23
C VAL A 106 -4.66 -11.20 -9.45
N TRP A 107 -5.48 -11.85 -10.27
CA TRP A 107 -5.96 -11.24 -11.52
C TRP A 107 -7.03 -10.17 -11.24
N PRO A 108 -6.97 -9.01 -11.93
CA PRO A 108 -7.96 -7.96 -11.76
C PRO A 108 -9.34 -8.43 -12.21
N SER A 109 -10.36 -8.08 -11.42
CA SER A 109 -11.78 -8.24 -11.74
C SER A 109 -12.23 -7.24 -12.82
N HIS A 110 -13.48 -7.37 -13.28
CA HIS A 110 -14.04 -6.39 -14.21
C HIS A 110 -14.23 -5.01 -13.54
N VAL A 111 -14.46 -4.98 -12.23
CA VAL A 111 -14.58 -3.71 -11.48
C VAL A 111 -13.21 -3.05 -11.38
N ASP A 112 -12.15 -3.80 -11.06
CA ASP A 112 -10.78 -3.28 -11.02
C ASP A 112 -10.36 -2.67 -12.36
N LEU A 113 -10.71 -3.33 -13.47
CA LEU A 113 -10.42 -2.82 -14.81
C LEU A 113 -11.16 -1.53 -15.14
N ARG A 114 -12.41 -1.41 -14.70
CA ARG A 114 -13.20 -0.19 -14.87
C ARG A 114 -12.63 0.95 -14.03
N THR A 115 -12.33 0.70 -12.75
CA THR A 115 -11.69 1.67 -11.85
C THR A 115 -10.35 2.14 -12.40
N GLN A 116 -9.51 1.21 -12.83
CA GLN A 116 -8.22 1.50 -13.46
C GLN A 116 -8.37 2.34 -14.74
N SER A 117 -9.37 2.04 -15.58
CA SER A 117 -9.66 2.83 -16.78
C SER A 117 -10.09 4.26 -16.46
N THR A 118 -10.87 4.45 -15.39
CA THR A 118 -11.27 5.78 -14.92
C THR A 118 -10.03 6.57 -14.48
N TYR A 119 -9.13 5.99 -13.69
CA TYR A 119 -7.90 6.67 -13.30
C TYR A 119 -6.97 6.97 -14.47
N GLN A 120 -6.92 6.08 -15.48
CA GLN A 120 -6.15 6.32 -16.70
C GLN A 120 -6.71 7.45 -17.59
N THR A 121 -7.96 7.87 -17.36
CA THR A 121 -8.50 9.08 -17.99
C THR A 121 -7.91 10.34 -17.38
N LEU A 122 -7.51 10.31 -16.10
CA LEU A 122 -6.86 11.41 -15.40
C LEU A 122 -5.34 11.43 -15.68
N ASP A 123 -4.68 10.28 -15.57
CA ASP A 123 -3.27 10.11 -15.95
C ASP A 123 -3.10 8.81 -16.75
N PRO A 124 -2.77 8.88 -18.06
CA PRO A 124 -2.57 7.68 -18.89
C PRO A 124 -1.53 6.70 -18.34
N LEU A 125 -0.58 7.18 -17.54
CA LEU A 125 0.49 6.39 -16.95
C LEU A 125 0.16 5.89 -15.54
N PHE A 126 -1.08 6.08 -15.06
CA PHE A 126 -1.53 5.53 -13.78
C PHE A 126 -1.47 4.00 -13.78
N VAL A 127 -1.09 3.40 -12.66
CA VAL A 127 -0.88 1.96 -12.54
C VAL A 127 -1.61 1.34 -11.34
N GLY A 128 -2.12 0.12 -11.52
CA GLY A 128 -2.70 -0.69 -10.45
C GLY A 128 -1.77 -1.82 -10.03
N LEU A 129 -1.67 -2.06 -8.72
CA LEU A 129 -1.02 -3.23 -8.13
C LEU A 129 -2.03 -4.08 -7.35
N ILE A 130 -1.97 -5.40 -7.48
CA ILE A 130 -2.82 -6.31 -6.69
C ILE A 130 -1.94 -7.28 -5.93
N PHE A 131 -2.18 -7.38 -4.63
CA PHE A 131 -1.54 -8.34 -3.73
C PHE A 131 -2.52 -9.46 -3.41
N SER A 132 -2.35 -10.64 -4.01
CA SER A 132 -3.10 -11.83 -3.61
C SER A 132 -2.40 -12.46 -2.41
N VAL A 133 -3.14 -12.60 -1.32
CA VAL A 133 -2.65 -13.06 -0.01
C VAL A 133 -3.59 -14.14 0.52
N TYR A 134 -3.08 -14.99 1.41
CA TYR A 134 -3.84 -16.12 1.97
C TYR A 134 -4.40 -17.09 0.91
N ALA A 135 -3.84 -17.08 -0.29
CA ALA A 135 -4.15 -18.06 -1.31
C ALA A 135 -3.55 -19.41 -0.88
N SER A 136 -4.42 -20.40 -0.66
CA SER A 136 -4.03 -21.79 -0.44
C SER A 136 -4.48 -22.62 -1.64
N ASP A 137 -3.53 -23.26 -2.31
CA ASP A 137 -3.86 -24.31 -3.27
C ASP A 137 -4.33 -25.53 -2.48
N SER A 138 -5.47 -26.10 -2.88
CA SER A 138 -6.06 -27.29 -2.27
C SER A 138 -5.10 -28.47 -2.43
N GLY A 139 -4.19 -28.65 -1.46
CA GLY A 139 -3.15 -29.69 -1.46
C GLY A 139 -1.75 -29.21 -1.09
N SER A 140 -1.51 -27.90 -0.95
CA SER A 140 -0.21 -27.34 -0.53
C SER A 140 -0.34 -26.71 0.86
N ALA A 141 0.58 -27.05 1.78
CA ALA A 141 0.67 -26.43 3.10
C ALA A 141 1.32 -25.03 3.09
N ASN A 142 1.72 -24.55 1.90
CA ASN A 142 2.43 -23.29 1.75
C ASN A 142 1.47 -22.17 1.37
N ASN A 143 1.47 -21.09 2.13
CA ASN A 143 0.82 -19.85 1.74
C ASN A 143 1.54 -19.24 0.53
N LYS A 144 0.77 -18.91 -0.51
CA LYS A 144 1.28 -18.22 -1.70
C LYS A 144 0.92 -16.75 -1.63
N VAL A 145 1.89 -15.89 -1.95
CA VAL A 145 1.68 -14.45 -2.14
C VAL A 145 2.04 -14.13 -3.58
N ASP A 146 1.08 -13.62 -4.33
CA ASP A 146 1.26 -13.19 -5.72
C ASP A 146 1.08 -11.67 -5.83
N LEU A 147 1.91 -11.03 -6.65
CA LEU A 147 1.83 -9.61 -6.95
C LEU A 147 1.77 -9.42 -8.46
N ILE A 148 0.78 -8.65 -8.92
CA ILE A 148 0.68 -8.22 -10.31
C ILE A 148 0.72 -6.70 -10.42
N CYS A 149 1.21 -6.21 -11.55
CA CYS A 149 1.14 -4.82 -11.95
C CYS A 149 0.41 -4.72 -13.30
N PHE A 150 -0.59 -3.86 -13.39
CA PHE A 150 -1.46 -3.80 -14.57
C PHE A 150 -1.92 -2.38 -14.92
N GLN A 151 -2.30 -2.23 -16.18
CA GLN A 151 -3.07 -1.10 -16.73
C GLN A 151 -4.29 -1.66 -17.48
N ALA A 152 -5.34 -0.86 -17.60
CA ALA A 152 -6.50 -1.15 -18.43
C ALA A 152 -6.27 -0.65 -19.86
N ARG A 153 -6.74 -1.44 -20.83
CA ARG A 153 -6.76 -1.08 -22.25
C ARG A 153 -8.16 -1.32 -22.79
N ALA A 154 -8.76 -0.28 -23.39
CA ALA A 154 -9.99 -0.41 -24.15
C ALA A 154 -9.69 -0.91 -25.57
N ASN A 155 -10.36 -1.97 -26.01
CA ASN A 155 -10.46 -2.39 -27.40
C ASN A 155 -11.93 -2.69 -27.70
N ASP A 156 -12.51 -2.09 -28.75
CA ASP A 156 -13.86 -2.38 -29.28
C ASP A 156 -14.92 -2.68 -28.19
N ASP A 157 -15.18 -1.67 -27.35
CA ASP A 157 -16.13 -1.67 -26.21
C ASP A 157 -15.80 -2.59 -25.01
N ASN A 158 -14.75 -3.41 -25.08
CA ASN A 158 -14.30 -4.25 -23.95
C ASN A 158 -13.01 -3.74 -23.29
N LEU A 159 -13.01 -3.79 -21.97
CA LEU A 159 -11.85 -3.49 -21.12
C LEU A 159 -11.01 -4.75 -20.91
N HIS A 160 -9.75 -4.69 -21.31
CA HIS A 160 -8.78 -5.76 -21.12
C HIS A 160 -7.65 -5.33 -20.19
N ARG A 161 -7.14 -6.27 -19.40
CA ARG A 161 -5.92 -6.07 -18.63
C ARG A 161 -4.70 -6.09 -19.54
N ARG A 162 -3.77 -5.18 -19.28
CA ARG A 162 -2.41 -5.17 -19.81
C ARG A 162 -1.45 -5.28 -18.64
N GLU A 163 -0.72 -6.38 -18.57
CA GLU A 163 0.33 -6.56 -17.57
C GLU A 163 1.50 -5.61 -17.87
N VAL A 164 2.03 -4.99 -16.81
CA VAL A 164 3.21 -4.14 -16.90
C VAL A 164 4.34 -4.81 -16.10
N PRO A 165 5.52 -5.03 -16.71
CA PRO A 165 6.66 -5.58 -16.01
C PRO A 165 6.98 -4.81 -14.72
N LEU A 166 7.00 -5.51 -13.60
CA LEU A 166 7.31 -4.97 -12.28
C LEU A 166 8.66 -5.47 -11.80
N THR A 167 9.54 -4.56 -11.37
CA THR A 167 10.84 -4.91 -10.77
C THR A 167 10.96 -4.30 -9.39
N ILE A 168 11.16 -5.13 -8.37
CA ILE A 168 11.44 -4.66 -7.01
C ILE A 168 12.91 -4.24 -6.92
N LYS A 169 13.15 -2.97 -6.58
CA LYS A 169 14.50 -2.41 -6.42
C LYS A 169 14.88 -2.42 -4.94
N PRO A 170 16.07 -2.96 -4.58
CA PRO A 170 16.56 -2.89 -3.21
C PRO A 170 16.59 -1.44 -2.72
N SER A 171 15.98 -1.19 -1.57
CA SER A 171 15.97 0.13 -0.92
C SER A 171 16.11 -0.01 0.60
N PRO A 172 16.76 0.95 1.27
CA PRO A 172 16.66 1.06 2.72
C PRO A 172 15.23 1.46 3.11
N LEU A 173 14.84 1.15 4.35
CA LEU A 173 13.57 1.65 4.91
C LEU A 173 13.70 3.14 5.16
N ASN A 174 13.07 3.95 4.31
CA ASN A 174 13.14 5.41 4.43
C ASN A 174 12.24 5.94 5.55
N ASN A 175 12.64 7.03 6.20
CA ASN A 175 11.87 7.62 7.32
C ASN A 175 10.44 8.03 6.94
N TYR A 176 10.21 8.50 5.71
CA TYR A 176 8.86 8.86 5.25
C TYR A 176 7.96 7.63 5.06
N ASN A 177 8.54 6.49 4.68
CA ASN A 177 7.84 5.21 4.56
C ASN A 177 7.65 4.53 5.93
N LEU A 178 8.59 4.71 6.86
CA LEU A 178 8.40 4.30 8.25
C LEU A 178 7.18 4.99 8.87
N LYS A 179 6.94 6.27 8.55
CA LYS A 179 5.74 6.97 9.02
C LYS A 179 4.46 6.28 8.51
N ALA A 180 4.41 5.97 7.21
CA ALA A 180 3.26 5.26 6.63
C ALA A 180 3.01 3.91 7.31
N LEU A 181 4.08 3.18 7.66
CA LEU A 181 3.98 1.94 8.43
C LEU A 181 3.41 2.19 9.84
N THR A 182 3.93 3.18 10.56
CA THR A 182 3.47 3.51 11.92
C THR A 182 2.07 4.12 11.98
N ASP A 183 1.58 4.66 10.86
CA ASP A 183 0.25 5.23 10.76
C ASP A 183 -0.83 4.14 10.61
N LEU A 184 -0.49 2.92 10.19
CA LEU A 184 -1.44 1.83 9.97
C LEU A 184 -2.29 1.48 11.20
N PRO A 185 -1.74 1.25 12.41
CA PRO A 185 -2.59 0.99 13.58
C PRO A 185 -3.46 2.19 13.95
N ASN A 186 -2.97 3.42 13.74
CA ASN A 186 -3.76 4.62 14.00
C ASN A 186 -4.96 4.69 13.04
N ILE A 187 -4.76 4.33 11.76
CA ILE A 187 -5.82 4.26 10.76
C ILE A 187 -6.89 3.25 11.19
N LEU A 188 -6.49 2.03 11.56
CA LEU A 188 -7.42 0.97 12.00
C LEU A 188 -8.15 1.34 13.30
N MET A 189 -7.46 1.96 14.26
CA MET A 189 -8.10 2.45 15.48
C MET A 189 -9.12 3.55 15.19
N ASN A 190 -8.78 4.51 14.32
CA ASN A 190 -9.70 5.58 13.94
C ASN A 190 -10.95 5.06 13.23
N GLU A 191 -10.83 4.01 12.42
CA GLU A 191 -11.97 3.35 11.79
C GLU A 191 -12.97 2.81 12.84
N VAL A 192 -12.45 2.11 13.85
CA VAL A 192 -13.27 1.62 14.99
C VAL A 192 -13.91 2.77 15.76
N LEU A 193 -13.16 3.85 16.00
CA LEU A 193 -13.68 5.03 16.70
C LEU A 193 -14.79 5.73 15.93
N ASN A 194 -14.66 5.88 14.61
CA ASN A 194 -15.63 6.54 13.76
C ASN A 194 -16.97 5.77 13.76
N VAL A 195 -16.93 4.45 13.56
CA VAL A 195 -18.13 3.59 13.62
C VAL A 195 -18.79 3.67 15.00
N SER A 196 -18.00 3.64 16.07
CA SER A 196 -18.53 3.77 17.43
C SER A 196 -19.21 5.13 17.67
N ASN A 197 -18.71 6.21 17.09
CA ASN A 197 -19.27 7.55 17.28
C ASN A 197 -20.61 7.70 16.54
N GLU A 198 -20.77 7.10 15.36
CA GLU A 198 -22.03 7.11 14.61
C GLU A 198 -23.16 6.33 15.32
N ILE A 199 -22.83 5.26 16.05
CA ILE A 199 -23.81 4.38 16.70
C ILE A 199 -24.20 4.87 18.11
N ASN A 200 -23.39 5.74 18.73
CA ASN A 200 -23.58 6.16 20.12
C ASN A 200 -24.69 7.19 20.37
N ASP A 201 -25.48 7.56 19.36
CA ASP A 201 -26.65 8.45 19.46
C ASP A 201 -27.91 7.78 20.07
N SER A 202 -27.79 6.54 20.57
CA SER A 202 -28.90 5.84 21.25
C SER A 202 -29.16 6.43 22.65
N ASN A 203 -30.44 6.60 23.01
CA ASN A 203 -30.85 6.96 24.37
C ASN A 203 -30.90 5.75 25.35
N ASP A 204 -30.68 4.52 24.86
CA ASP A 204 -30.69 3.31 25.69
C ASP A 204 -29.33 3.06 26.35
N GLU A 205 -29.28 3.10 27.68
CA GLU A 205 -28.08 2.87 28.47
C GLU A 205 -27.52 1.44 28.32
N PHE A 206 -28.37 0.42 28.10
CA PHE A 206 -27.89 -0.94 27.84
C PHE A 206 -27.22 -1.05 26.48
N ALA A 207 -27.79 -0.40 25.46
CA ALA A 207 -27.17 -0.31 24.14
C ALA A 207 -25.82 0.43 24.20
N LYS A 208 -25.73 1.55 24.93
CA LYS A 208 -24.46 2.27 25.15
C LYS A 208 -23.42 1.37 25.82
N LEU A 209 -23.79 0.65 26.87
CA LEU A 209 -22.87 -0.27 27.55
C LEU A 209 -22.38 -1.38 26.61
N HIS A 210 -23.29 -1.98 25.83
CA HIS A 210 -22.95 -2.99 24.84
C HIS A 210 -22.00 -2.45 23.77
N ASN A 211 -22.32 -1.28 23.18
CA ASN A 211 -21.50 -0.65 22.15
C ASN A 211 -20.11 -0.26 22.66
N ASN A 212 -20.02 0.26 23.89
CA ASN A 212 -18.74 0.58 24.53
C ASN A 212 -17.89 -0.67 24.81
N ALA A 213 -18.52 -1.79 25.21
CA ALA A 213 -17.84 -3.05 25.39
C ALA A 213 -17.29 -3.58 24.06
N LEU A 214 -18.10 -3.53 22.99
CA LEU A 214 -17.69 -3.93 21.64
C LEU A 214 -16.54 -3.07 21.12
N LYS A 215 -16.61 -1.74 21.27
CA LYS A 215 -15.55 -0.80 20.94
C LYS A 215 -14.23 -1.17 21.65
N THR A 216 -14.31 -1.44 22.95
CA THR A 216 -13.12 -1.80 23.75
C THR A 216 -12.50 -3.10 23.25
N LEU A 217 -13.33 -4.09 22.92
CA LEU A 217 -12.88 -5.37 22.36
C LEU A 217 -12.16 -5.16 21.02
N GLN A 218 -12.76 -4.41 20.09
CA GLN A 218 -12.19 -4.13 18.77
C GLN A 218 -10.87 -3.34 18.84
N LEU A 219 -10.80 -2.32 19.70
CA LEU A 219 -9.55 -1.57 19.90
C LEU A 219 -8.44 -2.46 20.49
N THR A 220 -8.80 -3.37 21.40
CA THR A 220 -7.85 -4.33 21.97
C THR A 220 -7.38 -5.34 20.92
N GLU A 221 -8.27 -5.79 20.03
CA GLU A 221 -7.92 -6.67 18.90
C GLU A 221 -6.93 -5.99 17.93
N VAL A 222 -7.16 -4.73 17.56
CA VAL A 222 -6.21 -3.96 16.73
C VAL A 222 -4.87 -3.79 17.43
N ALA A 223 -4.87 -3.45 18.72
CA ALA A 223 -3.65 -3.28 19.50
C ALA A 223 -2.83 -4.57 19.59
N SER A 224 -3.49 -5.69 19.88
CA SER A 224 -2.84 -7.00 20.04
C SER A 224 -2.40 -7.62 18.73
N SER A 225 -3.15 -7.44 17.65
CA SER A 225 -2.89 -8.10 16.36
C SER A 225 -2.00 -7.29 15.42
N VAL A 226 -1.99 -5.95 15.57
CA VAL A 226 -1.26 -5.05 14.67
C VAL A 226 -0.23 -4.23 15.42
N THR A 227 -0.62 -3.49 16.47
CA THR A 227 0.27 -2.55 17.15
C THR A 227 1.44 -3.26 17.85
N LEU A 228 1.16 -4.27 18.68
CA LEU A 228 2.19 -5.00 19.42
C LEU A 228 3.20 -5.71 18.49
N PRO A 229 2.77 -6.53 17.51
CA PRO A 229 3.72 -7.17 16.59
C PRO A 229 4.55 -6.16 15.80
N MET A 230 3.98 -5.00 15.47
CA MET A 230 4.72 -3.94 14.79
C MET A 230 5.78 -3.30 15.69
N CYS A 231 5.47 -3.04 16.96
CA CYS A 231 6.46 -2.57 17.94
C CYS A 231 7.61 -3.56 18.11
N ASP A 232 7.29 -4.84 18.29
CA ASP A 232 8.28 -5.92 18.41
C ASP A 232 9.16 -6.00 17.16
N PHE A 233 8.55 -5.94 15.97
CA PHE A 233 9.28 -5.91 14.71
C PHE A 233 10.26 -4.73 14.62
N LEU A 234 9.83 -3.52 15.00
CA LEU A 234 10.68 -2.34 14.96
C LEU A 234 11.85 -2.43 15.96
N GLU A 235 11.61 -2.95 17.15
CA GLU A 235 12.65 -3.18 18.16
C GLU A 235 13.66 -4.24 17.69
N MET A 236 13.17 -5.38 17.18
CA MET A 236 14.03 -6.43 16.61
C MET A 236 14.85 -5.91 15.43
N ARG A 237 14.24 -5.10 14.57
CA ARG A 237 14.94 -4.46 13.44
C ARG A 237 16.02 -3.51 13.92
N LEU A 238 15.75 -2.69 14.93
CA LEU A 238 16.75 -1.79 15.52
C LEU A 238 17.94 -2.59 16.03
N ASN A 239 17.71 -3.63 16.81
CA ASN A 239 18.76 -4.49 17.36
C ASN A 239 19.59 -5.18 16.26
N SER A 240 18.93 -5.68 15.21
CA SER A 240 19.58 -6.28 14.05
C SER A 240 20.45 -5.28 13.29
N VAL A 241 19.93 -4.08 13.02
CA VAL A 241 20.66 -3.01 12.32
C VAL A 241 21.85 -2.53 13.14
N THR A 242 21.69 -2.34 14.45
CA THR A 242 22.79 -1.94 15.34
C THR A 242 23.92 -2.98 15.36
N THR A 243 23.58 -4.27 15.39
CA THR A 243 24.57 -5.35 15.28
C THR A 243 25.29 -5.29 13.94
N ARG A 244 24.53 -5.12 12.84
CA ARG A 244 25.09 -5.05 11.50
C ARG A 244 26.03 -3.85 11.30
N ILE A 245 25.72 -2.70 11.91
CA ILE A 245 26.58 -1.51 11.88
C ILE A 245 27.95 -1.83 12.50
N LYS A 246 27.98 -2.47 13.68
CA LYS A 246 29.23 -2.84 14.36
C LYS A 246 30.09 -3.78 13.52
N GLU A 247 29.48 -4.75 12.83
CA GLU A 247 30.20 -5.65 11.92
C GLU A 247 30.80 -4.90 10.72
N LEU A 248 30.04 -3.96 10.15
CA LEU A 248 30.49 -3.16 9.02
C LEU A 248 31.62 -2.19 9.40
N GLU A 249 31.60 -1.65 10.62
CA GLU A 249 32.69 -0.84 11.18
C GLU A 249 33.97 -1.66 11.32
N LEU A 250 33.89 -2.87 11.89
CA LEU A 250 35.04 -3.77 12.00
C LEU A 250 35.63 -4.14 10.63
N LEU A 251 34.77 -4.44 9.67
CA LEU A 251 35.18 -4.75 8.30
C LEU A 251 35.86 -3.56 7.62
N LYS A 252 35.32 -2.35 7.81
CA LYS A 252 35.89 -1.10 7.30
C LYS A 252 37.29 -0.86 7.86
N ASP A 253 37.50 -1.07 9.16
CA ASP A 253 38.80 -0.89 9.79
C ASP A 253 39.82 -1.94 9.31
N THR A 254 39.38 -3.19 9.14
CA THR A 254 40.20 -4.26 8.58
C THR A 254 40.68 -3.93 7.17
N LEU A 255 39.78 -3.45 6.30
CA LEU A 255 40.12 -3.07 4.92
C LEU A 255 41.03 -1.85 4.86
N LYS A 256 40.86 -0.88 5.77
CA LYS A 256 41.76 0.29 5.86
C LYS A 256 43.17 -0.09 6.27
N ALA A 257 43.33 -1.11 7.12
CA ALA A 257 44.65 -1.60 7.52
C ALA A 257 45.38 -2.37 6.40
N GLN A 258 44.67 -2.75 5.34
CA GLN A 258 45.21 -3.47 4.17
C GLN A 258 45.56 -2.53 2.99
N LEU A 259 45.19 -1.25 3.08
CA LEU A 259 45.51 -0.18 2.12
C LEU A 259 46.73 0.61 2.59
#